data_AF-A0A9X8YNI8-F1
#
_entry.id   AF-A0A9X8YNI8-F1
#
_cell.length_a   1.000
_cell.length_b   1.000
_cell.length_c   1.000
_cell.angle_alpha   90.00
_cell.angle_beta   90.00
_cell.angle_gamma   90.00
#
_symmetry.space_group_name_H-M   'P 1'
#
loop_
_entity.id
_entity.type
_entity.pdbx_description
1 polymer ?
#
loop_
_entity_poly.entity_id
_entity_poly.type
_entity_poly.pdbx_seq_one_letter_code
_entity_poly.pdbx_strand_id
1 'polypeptide(L)'
;MKKRYLWLAGAAWLFSGMAMALTLDEAKQQGRVGETLSGYIAPVKQDAETLALVKRINAGRAEKYQEVADGNHIAVDEVARMAGQKLVTRA
;
A
#
# COMPACT_ATOMS: atom_id res chain seq x y z
N MET A 1 -49.38 4.40 24.59
CA MET A 1 -48.72 3.31 23.85
C MET A 1 -47.95 3.82 22.60
N LYS A 2 -47.07 4.84 22.67
CA LYS A 2 -46.35 5.31 21.45
C LYS A 2 -44.89 5.80 21.64
N LYS A 3 -44.36 5.89 22.87
CA LYS A 3 -43.01 6.46 23.14
C LYS A 3 -41.89 5.44 23.42
N ARG A 4 -42.17 4.12 23.37
CA ARG A 4 -41.18 3.07 23.67
C ARG A 4 -40.30 2.66 22.48
N TYR A 5 -40.68 3.04 21.26
CA TYR A 5 -39.92 2.71 20.04
C TYR A 5 -38.73 3.64 19.79
N LEU A 6 -38.68 4.81 20.44
CA LEU A 6 -37.57 5.77 20.30
C LEU A 6 -36.25 5.25 20.91
N TRP A 7 -36.32 4.31 21.86
CA TRP A 7 -35.13 3.72 22.47
C TRP A 7 -34.53 2.56 21.64
N LEU A 8 -35.29 1.98 20.71
CA LEU A 8 -34.79 0.91 19.83
C LEU A 8 -34.10 1.46 18.57
N ALA A 9 -34.38 2.71 18.17
CA ALA A 9 -33.74 3.34 17.01
C ALA A 9 -32.29 3.82 17.31
N GLY A 10 -31.95 4.09 18.58
CA GLY A 10 -30.62 4.58 18.95
C GLY A 10 -29.52 3.52 19.01
N ALA A 11 -29.87 2.23 19.23
CA ALA A 11 -28.90 1.16 19.41
C ALA A 11 -28.25 0.67 18.09
N ALA A 12 -28.85 0.99 16.94
CA ALA A 12 -28.37 0.51 15.64
C ALA A 12 -27.26 1.39 15.00
N TRP A 13 -26.91 2.53 15.60
CA TRP A 13 -25.99 3.51 14.99
C TRP A 13 -24.52 3.36 15.40
N LEU A 14 -24.19 2.37 16.25
CA LEU A 14 -22.84 2.21 16.82
C LEU A 14 -21.93 1.22 16.06
N PHE A 15 -22.38 0.62 14.96
CA PHE A 15 -21.52 -0.26 14.13
C PHE A 15 -20.97 0.47 12.90
N SER A 16 -20.21 1.54 13.12
CA SER A 16 -19.30 2.04 12.08
C SER A 16 -18.10 1.10 12.00
N GLY A 17 -18.08 0.21 11.01
CA GLY A 17 -16.98 -0.74 10.82
C GLY A 17 -15.65 -0.01 10.59
N MET A 18 -14.61 -0.40 11.31
CA MET A 18 -13.25 0.08 11.08
C MET A 18 -12.79 -0.38 9.69
N ALA A 19 -12.76 0.52 8.71
CA ALA A 19 -12.21 0.22 7.39
C ALA A 19 -10.67 0.25 7.47
N MET A 20 -10.05 -0.93 7.49
CA MET A 20 -8.59 -1.06 7.43
C MET A 20 -8.14 -0.99 5.97
N ALA A 21 -7.17 -0.13 5.67
CA ALA A 21 -6.58 -0.04 4.34
C ALA A 21 -5.62 -1.21 4.11
N LEU A 22 -5.68 -1.84 2.92
CA LEU A 22 -4.75 -2.90 2.52
C LEU A 22 -3.29 -2.41 2.60
N THR A 23 -2.49 -3.10 3.40
CA THR A 23 -1.06 -2.83 3.55
C THR A 23 -0.23 -3.55 2.48
N LEU A 24 1.02 -3.13 2.29
CA LEU A 24 1.95 -3.78 1.37
C LEU A 24 2.23 -5.24 1.78
N ASP A 25 2.45 -5.52 3.06
CA ASP A 25 2.78 -6.86 3.53
C ASP A 25 1.60 -7.82 3.35
N GLU A 26 0.38 -7.38 3.67
CA GLU A 26 -0.84 -8.16 3.40
C GLU A 26 -1.01 -8.43 1.91
N ALA A 27 -0.80 -7.42 1.06
CA ALA A 27 -0.93 -7.58 -0.38
C ALA A 27 0.10 -8.57 -0.95
N LYS A 28 1.35 -8.57 -0.46
CA LYS A 28 2.36 -9.58 -0.83
C LYS A 28 1.95 -10.97 -0.37
N GLN A 29 1.53 -11.13 0.89
CA GLN A 29 1.11 -12.41 1.46
C GLN A 29 -0.11 -12.99 0.71
N GLN A 30 -1.02 -12.13 0.26
CA GLN A 30 -2.20 -12.51 -0.52
C GLN A 30 -1.91 -12.75 -2.02
N GLY A 31 -0.63 -12.64 -2.44
CA GLY A 31 -0.23 -12.78 -3.85
C GLY A 31 -0.85 -11.73 -4.77
N ARG A 32 -1.13 -10.53 -4.24
CA ARG A 32 -1.71 -9.41 -5.00
C ARG A 32 -0.66 -8.57 -5.69
N VAL A 33 0.52 -8.43 -5.08
CA VAL A 33 1.65 -7.64 -5.59
C VAL A 33 2.96 -8.41 -5.45
N GLY A 34 3.93 -8.07 -6.30
CA GLY A 34 5.30 -8.57 -6.23
C GLY A 34 6.31 -7.43 -6.30
N GLU A 35 7.47 -7.63 -5.66
CA GLU A 35 8.62 -6.75 -5.81
C GLU A 35 9.29 -6.97 -7.17
N THR A 36 9.91 -5.94 -7.73
CA THR A 36 10.60 -6.01 -9.03
C THR A 36 12.07 -5.59 -8.89
N LEU A 37 12.91 -6.03 -9.83
CA LEU A 37 14.32 -5.64 -9.88
C LEU A 37 14.54 -4.13 -10.14
N SER A 38 13.51 -3.40 -10.57
CA SER A 38 13.56 -1.95 -10.70
C SER A 38 13.37 -1.22 -9.37
N GLY A 39 13.14 -1.93 -8.26
CA GLY A 39 12.91 -1.33 -6.94
C GLY A 39 11.46 -0.93 -6.66
N TYR A 40 10.54 -1.19 -7.58
CA TYR A 40 9.11 -0.91 -7.42
C TYR A 40 8.30 -2.18 -7.21
N ILE A 41 7.02 -2.02 -6.85
CA ILE A 41 6.07 -3.14 -6.85
C ILE A 41 5.25 -3.17 -8.12
N ALA A 42 4.90 -4.36 -8.57
CA ALA A 42 4.00 -4.62 -9.69
C ALA A 42 2.75 -5.39 -9.22
N PRO A 43 1.57 -5.12 -9.81
CA PRO A 43 0.37 -5.88 -9.51
C PRO A 43 0.48 -7.29 -10.10
N VAL A 44 0.17 -8.29 -9.29
CA VAL A 44 -0.11 -9.67 -9.73
C VAL A 44 -1.61 -9.81 -10.02
N LYS A 45 -2.45 -9.14 -9.23
CA LYS A 45 -3.89 -9.03 -9.46
C LYS A 45 -4.25 -7.62 -9.98
N GLN A 46 -5.20 -7.56 -10.89
CA GLN A 46 -5.61 -6.32 -11.57
C GLN A 46 -6.86 -5.67 -10.95
N ASP A 47 -7.16 -5.98 -9.69
CA ASP A 47 -8.30 -5.38 -8.99
C ASP A 47 -7.99 -3.94 -8.53
N ALA A 48 -9.03 -3.14 -8.37
CA ALA A 48 -8.91 -1.71 -8.08
C ALA A 48 -8.15 -1.42 -6.78
N GLU A 49 -8.31 -2.25 -5.76
CA GLU A 49 -7.63 -2.10 -4.47
C GLU A 49 -6.12 -2.34 -4.63
N THR A 50 -5.74 -3.42 -5.32
CA THR A 50 -4.34 -3.73 -5.63
C THR A 50 -3.69 -2.62 -6.46
N LEU A 51 -4.37 -2.13 -7.49
CA LEU A 51 -3.85 -1.06 -8.34
C LEU A 51 -3.67 0.26 -7.57
N ALA A 52 -4.62 0.61 -6.71
CA ALA A 52 -4.53 1.78 -5.85
C ALA A 52 -3.35 1.68 -4.86
N LEU A 53 -3.13 0.49 -4.29
CA LEU A 53 -1.97 0.22 -3.44
C LEU A 53 -0.66 0.37 -4.21
N VAL A 54 -0.54 -0.24 -5.39
CA VAL A 54 0.66 -0.13 -6.24
C VAL A 54 0.99 1.33 -6.53
N LYS A 55 0.00 2.12 -6.95
CA LYS A 55 0.17 3.54 -7.22
C LYS A 55 0.69 4.30 -5.99
N ARG A 56 0.06 4.09 -4.83
CA ARG A 56 0.43 4.76 -3.57
C ARG A 56 1.86 4.42 -3.13
N ILE A 57 2.21 3.13 -3.14
CA ILE A 57 3.54 2.67 -2.71
C ILE A 57 4.62 3.16 -3.68
N ASN A 58 4.41 3.03 -4.98
CA ASN A 58 5.40 3.44 -5.97
C ASN A 58 5.62 4.96 -5.98
N ALA A 59 4.59 5.77 -5.72
CA ALA A 59 4.74 7.21 -5.54
C ALA A 59 5.67 7.55 -4.36
N GLY A 60 5.41 6.97 -3.18
CA GLY A 60 6.27 7.19 -2.01
C GLY A 60 7.70 6.67 -2.20
N ARG A 61 7.89 5.56 -2.93
CA ARG A 61 9.23 5.09 -3.30
C ARG A 61 9.94 6.05 -4.24
N ALA A 62 9.25 6.58 -5.26
CA ALA A 62 9.85 7.53 -6.20
C ALA A 62 10.33 8.80 -5.49
N GLU A 63 9.53 9.37 -4.59
CA GLU A 63 9.92 10.52 -3.77
C GLU A 63 11.17 10.20 -2.95
N LYS A 64 11.20 9.05 -2.27
CA LYS A 64 12.35 8.68 -1.43
C LYS A 64 13.60 8.35 -2.25
N TYR A 65 13.45 7.75 -3.42
CA TYR A 65 14.57 7.49 -4.32
C TYR A 65 15.15 8.77 -4.87
N GLN A 66 14.32 9.76 -5.19
CA GLN A 66 14.79 11.07 -5.60
C GLN A 66 15.62 11.74 -4.49
N GLU A 67 15.13 11.74 -3.25
CA GLU A 67 15.86 12.31 -2.11
C GLU A 67 17.23 11.65 -1.92
N VAL A 68 17.31 10.32 -2.05
CA VAL A 68 18.59 9.59 -1.96
C VAL A 68 19.49 9.89 -3.16
N ALA A 69 18.93 9.98 -4.36
CA ALA A 69 19.65 10.28 -5.58
C ALA A 69 20.33 11.66 -5.49
N ASP A 70 19.57 12.67 -5.06
CA ASP A 70 20.05 14.03 -4.87
C ASP A 70 21.17 14.08 -3.82
N GLY A 71 20.98 13.40 -2.68
CA GLY A 71 21.97 13.37 -1.61
C GLY A 71 23.27 12.64 -1.98
N ASN A 72 23.21 11.70 -2.92
CA ASN A 72 24.36 10.88 -3.34
C ASN A 72 24.92 11.24 -4.72
N HIS A 73 24.33 12.21 -5.41
CA HIS A 73 24.72 12.64 -6.77
C HIS A 73 24.75 11.49 -7.78
N ILE A 74 23.78 10.59 -7.70
CA ILE A 74 23.61 9.45 -8.62
C ILE A 74 22.23 9.49 -9.28
N ALA A 75 22.05 8.71 -10.35
CA ALA A 75 20.76 8.63 -11.01
C ALA A 75 19.71 7.96 -10.10
N VAL A 76 18.46 8.45 -10.15
CA VAL A 76 17.33 7.87 -9.39
C VAL A 76 17.08 6.41 -9.76
N ASP A 77 17.25 6.05 -11.02
CA ASP A 77 17.12 4.66 -11.50
C ASP A 77 18.18 3.74 -10.89
N GLU A 78 19.37 4.26 -10.59
CA GLU A 78 20.42 3.50 -9.90
C GLU A 78 20.04 3.22 -8.45
N VAL A 79 19.47 4.22 -7.74
CA VAL A 79 18.92 4.03 -6.39
C VAL A 79 17.84 2.97 -6.39
N ALA A 80 16.90 3.06 -7.32
CA ALA A 80 15.78 2.13 -7.44
C ALA A 80 16.27 0.70 -7.72
N ARG A 81 17.21 0.53 -8.66
CA ARG A 81 17.86 -0.75 -8.96
C ARG A 81 18.60 -1.32 -7.74
N MET A 82 19.35 -0.50 -7.00
CA MET A 82 20.02 -0.93 -5.77
C MET A 82 19.01 -1.40 -4.71
N ALA A 83 17.87 -0.71 -4.59
CA ALA A 83 16.79 -1.12 -3.70
C ALA A 83 16.17 -2.46 -4.15
N GLY A 84 15.89 -2.62 -5.45
CA GLY A 84 15.40 -3.88 -6.02
C GLY A 84 16.37 -5.04 -5.80
N GLN A 85 17.67 -4.82 -6.01
CA GLN A 85 18.70 -5.83 -5.78
C GLN A 85 18.76 -6.28 -4.31
N LYS A 86 18.65 -5.34 -3.37
CA LYS A 86 18.64 -5.65 -1.92
C LYS A 86 17.46 -6.54 -1.51
N LEU A 87 16.34 -6.47 -2.22
CA LEU A 87 15.17 -7.30 -1.94
C LEU A 87 15.43 -8.75 -2.37
N VAL A 88 16.13 -8.97 -3.49
CA VAL A 88 16.51 -10.33 -3.95
C VAL A 88 17.56 -10.96 -3.05
N THR A 89 18.54 -10.20 -2.56
CA THR A 89 19.57 -10.75 -1.67
C THR A 89 19.04 -11.10 -0.26
N ARG A 90 17.84 -10.63 0.09
CA ARG A 90 17.19 -10.93 1.38
C ARG A 90 16.10 -12.00 1.30
N ALA A 91 15.72 -12.43 0.10
CA ALA A 91 14.79 -13.53 -0.15
C ALA A 91 15.55 -14.86 -0.17
#